data_AF-A0A512JBU0-F1
#
_entry.id   AF-A0A512JBU0-F1
#
_cell.length_a   1.000
_cell.length_b   1.000
_cell.length_c   1.000
_cell.angle_alpha   90.00
_cell.angle_beta   90.00
_cell.angle_gamma   90.00
#
_symmetry.space_group_name_H-M   'P 1'
#
loop_
_entity.id
_entity.type
_entity.pdbx_description
1 polymer ?
#
loop_
_entity_poly.entity_id
_entity_poly.type
_entity_poly.pdbx_seq_one_letter_code
_entity_poly.pdbx_strand_id
1 'polypeptide(L)'
;MPDKPLEPSTAFAEAVQSHGRAIEHAVARILNGDDIDLVLGALRSYLDDLRILIERHPGIEAAASDLLTTAGAFIDANRVTSGADARQRRFLAEAVLRFTARLEAARPSENARRIGLA
;
A
#
# COMPACT_ATOMS: atom_id res chain seq x y z
N MET A 1 8.43 1.32 -32.16
CA MET A 1 7.23 2.15 -31.93
C MET A 1 7.67 3.35 -31.12
N PRO A 2 7.29 4.59 -31.44
CA PRO A 2 7.61 5.71 -30.58
C PRO A 2 6.79 5.59 -29.30
N ASP A 3 7.46 5.52 -28.15
CA ASP A 3 6.83 5.75 -26.84
C ASP A 3 6.28 7.16 -26.86
N LYS A 4 4.96 7.28 -27.04
CA LYS A 4 4.27 8.54 -26.86
C LYS A 4 4.46 8.93 -25.38
N PRO A 5 4.93 10.15 -25.06
CA PRO A 5 5.02 10.60 -23.69
C PRO A 5 3.65 10.42 -23.02
N LEU A 6 3.63 9.74 -21.87
CA LEU A 6 2.42 9.59 -21.08
C LEU A 6 1.96 10.99 -20.64
N GLU A 7 0.68 11.29 -20.87
CA GLU A 7 0.08 12.51 -20.34
C GLU A 7 0.24 12.51 -18.81
N PRO A 8 0.61 13.64 -18.17
CA PRO A 8 0.94 13.69 -16.74
C PRO A 8 -0.13 13.04 -15.87
N SER A 9 -1.41 13.37 -16.08
CA SER A 9 -2.52 12.78 -15.34
C SER A 9 -2.61 11.24 -15.43
N THR A 10 -2.12 10.63 -16.52
CA THR A 10 -2.07 9.17 -16.70
C THR A 10 -0.88 8.58 -15.94
N ALA A 11 0.28 9.27 -15.97
CA ALA A 11 1.48 8.83 -15.28
C ALA A 11 1.29 8.77 -13.75
N PHE A 12 0.61 9.76 -13.14
CA PHE A 12 0.24 9.67 -11.71
C PHE A 12 -0.68 8.48 -11.42
N ALA A 13 -1.72 8.28 -12.23
CA ALA A 13 -2.67 7.19 -12.02
C ALA A 13 -1.96 5.82 -12.11
N GLU A 14 -1.05 5.65 -13.07
CA GLU A 14 -0.22 4.44 -13.20
C GLU A 14 0.73 4.26 -12.00
N ALA A 15 1.36 5.34 -11.53
CA ALA A 15 2.22 5.30 -10.36
C ALA A 15 1.44 4.85 -9.11
N VAL A 16 0.27 5.45 -8.85
CA VAL A 16 -0.59 5.08 -7.72
C VAL A 16 -1.06 3.63 -7.83
N GLN A 17 -1.49 3.21 -9.02
CA GLN A 17 -1.96 1.84 -9.26
C GLN A 17 -0.82 0.82 -9.09
N SER A 18 0.39 1.16 -9.55
CA SER A 18 1.58 0.31 -9.39
C SER A 18 1.92 0.10 -7.92
N HIS A 19 1.94 1.17 -7.11
CA HIS A 19 2.16 1.06 -5.67
C HIS A 19 1.03 0.31 -4.96
N GLY A 20 -0.23 0.52 -5.37
CA GLY A 20 -1.37 -0.24 -4.87
C GLY A 20 -1.18 -1.74 -5.05
N ARG A 21 -0.78 -2.18 -6.26
CA ARG A 21 -0.47 -3.60 -6.53
C ARG A 21 0.73 -4.11 -5.73
N ALA A 22 1.78 -3.30 -5.56
CA ALA A 22 2.94 -3.68 -4.75
C ALA A 22 2.55 -3.92 -3.27
N ILE A 23 1.65 -3.09 -2.74
CA ILE A 23 1.09 -3.23 -1.39
C ILE A 23 0.22 -4.48 -1.28
N GLU A 24 -0.68 -4.74 -2.22
CA GLU A 24 -1.48 -5.97 -2.27
C GLU A 24 -0.60 -7.22 -2.28
N HIS A 25 0.47 -7.20 -3.09
CA HIS A 25 1.42 -8.31 -3.17
C HIS A 25 2.21 -8.49 -1.86
N ALA A 26 2.66 -7.41 -1.23
CA ALA A 26 3.33 -7.47 0.08
C ALA A 26 2.39 -8.07 1.15
N VAL A 27 1.12 -7.66 1.17
CA VAL A 27 0.13 -8.22 2.10
C VAL A 27 -0.11 -9.70 1.85
N ALA A 28 -0.21 -10.14 0.58
CA ALA A 28 -0.35 -11.55 0.24
C ALA A 28 0.83 -12.39 0.74
N ARG A 29 2.06 -11.89 0.61
CA ARG A 29 3.26 -12.55 1.15
C ARG A 29 3.27 -12.64 2.68
N ILE A 30 2.83 -11.57 3.37
CA ILE A 30 2.66 -11.60 4.84
C ILE A 30 1.65 -12.68 5.24
N LEU A 31 0.51 -12.77 4.55
CA LEU A 31 -0.52 -13.77 4.81
C LEU A 31 -0.03 -15.21 4.61
N ASN A 32 0.90 -15.43 3.66
CA ASN A 32 1.52 -16.73 3.39
C ASN A 32 2.67 -17.07 4.34
N GLY A 33 3.21 -16.07 5.06
CA GLY A 33 4.33 -16.25 5.98
C GLY A 33 5.71 -16.13 5.32
N ASP A 34 5.79 -15.55 4.12
CA ASP A 34 7.04 -15.43 3.37
C ASP A 34 7.88 -14.23 3.85
N ASP A 35 9.11 -14.47 4.33
CA ASP A 35 10.09 -13.44 4.72
C ASP A 35 9.48 -12.25 5.50
N ILE A 36 8.66 -12.56 6.51
CA ILE A 36 7.72 -11.61 7.13
C ILE A 36 8.35 -10.25 7.49
N ASP A 37 9.54 -10.23 8.10
CA ASP A 37 10.20 -8.99 8.50
C ASP A 37 10.64 -8.13 7.31
N LEU A 38 11.17 -8.77 6.26
CA LEU A 38 11.56 -8.10 5.02
C LEU A 38 10.32 -7.52 4.33
N VAL A 39 9.23 -8.28 4.29
CA VAL A 39 7.99 -7.87 3.62
C VAL A 39 7.29 -6.75 4.38
N LEU A 40 7.31 -6.75 5.71
CA LEU A 40 6.78 -5.63 6.50
C LEU A 40 7.56 -4.33 6.25
N GLY A 41 8.90 -4.43 6.14
CA GLY A 41 9.75 -3.30 5.76
C GLY A 41 9.40 -2.75 4.38
N ALA A 42 9.21 -3.64 3.39
CA ALA A 42 8.81 -3.26 2.04
C ALA A 42 7.42 -2.61 2.00
N LEU A 43 6.45 -3.17 2.72
CA LEU A 43 5.10 -2.61 2.85
C LEU A 43 5.15 -1.17 3.38
N ARG A 44 5.95 -0.93 4.43
CA ARG A 44 6.14 0.42 4.97
C ARG A 44 6.74 1.38 3.94
N SER A 45 7.77 0.94 3.20
CA SER A 45 8.38 1.75 2.15
C SER A 45 7.36 2.16 1.08
N TYR A 46 6.55 1.22 0.58
CA TYR A 46 5.55 1.52 -0.45
C TYR A 46 4.49 2.53 0.03
N LEU A 47 4.11 2.46 1.31
CA LEU A 47 3.17 3.42 1.90
C LEU A 47 3.80 4.80 2.06
N ASP A 48 5.07 4.87 2.46
CA ASP A 48 5.81 6.12 2.56
C ASP A 48 6.02 6.77 1.18
N ASP A 49 6.32 5.98 0.15
CA ASP A 49 6.45 6.43 -1.24
C ASP A 49 5.11 7.03 -1.74
N LEU A 50 4.00 6.32 -1.53
CA LEU A 50 2.66 6.86 -1.85
C LEU A 50 2.35 8.17 -1.12
N ARG A 51 2.78 8.31 0.14
CA ARG A 51 2.57 9.54 0.92
C ARG A 51 3.32 10.74 0.34
N ILE A 52 4.44 10.51 -0.34
CA ILE A 52 5.19 11.55 -1.05
C ILE A 52 4.46 11.96 -2.34
N LEU A 53 3.87 10.99 -3.04
CA LEU A 53 3.20 11.20 -4.32
C LEU A 53 1.79 11.81 -4.20
N ILE A 54 1.09 11.54 -3.09
CA ILE A 54 -0.32 11.91 -2.92
C ILE A 54 -0.45 13.18 -2.06
N GLU A 55 -1.33 14.10 -2.47
CA GLU A 55 -1.74 15.25 -1.67
C GLU A 55 -2.30 14.79 -0.32
N ARG A 56 -2.05 15.53 0.77
CA ARG A 56 -2.47 15.10 2.11
C ARG A 56 -3.97 14.78 2.14
N HIS A 57 -4.27 13.51 2.40
CA HIS A 57 -5.64 13.01 2.40
C HIS A 57 -5.89 12.19 3.67
N PRO A 58 -6.60 12.74 4.67
CA PRO A 58 -6.76 12.09 5.99
C PRO A 58 -7.33 10.68 5.92
N GLY A 59 -8.23 10.42 4.97
CA GLY A 59 -8.81 9.09 4.78
C GLY A 59 -7.79 8.05 4.30
N ILE A 60 -6.83 8.45 3.46
CA ILE A 60 -5.78 7.56 2.94
C ILE A 60 -4.72 7.35 4.03
N GLU A 61 -4.32 8.43 4.72
CA GLU A 61 -3.37 8.36 5.84
C GLU A 61 -3.89 7.43 6.95
N ALA A 62 -5.17 7.54 7.33
CA ALA A 62 -5.78 6.66 8.32
C ALA A 62 -5.81 5.19 7.87
N ALA A 63 -6.12 4.91 6.60
CA ALA A 63 -6.14 3.55 6.07
C ALA A 63 -4.75 2.94 5.93
N ALA A 64 -3.73 3.75 5.59
CA ALA A 64 -2.33 3.32 5.58
C ALA A 64 -1.87 2.92 6.98
N SER A 65 -2.21 3.72 7.99
CA SER A 65 -1.91 3.42 9.40
C SER A 65 -2.64 2.17 9.90
N ASP A 66 -3.92 1.99 9.54
CA ASP A 66 -4.71 0.79 9.85
C ASP A 66 -4.07 -0.46 9.24
N LEU A 67 -3.62 -0.37 7.98
CA LEU A 67 -2.97 -1.46 7.28
C LEU A 67 -1.65 -1.88 7.96
N LEU A 68 -0.77 -0.94 8.28
CA LEU A 68 0.49 -1.26 8.98
C LEU A 68 0.24 -1.83 10.38
N THR A 69 -0.71 -1.28 11.11
CA THR A 69 -1.06 -1.75 12.46
C THR A 69 -1.60 -3.18 12.41
N THR A 70 -2.50 -3.46 11.47
CA THR A 70 -3.10 -4.78 11.28
C THR A 70 -2.07 -5.80 10.80
N ALA A 71 -1.15 -5.40 9.91
CA ALA A 71 -0.04 -6.25 9.46
C ALA A 71 0.89 -6.61 10.63
N GLY A 72 1.29 -5.64 11.47
CA GLY A 72 2.11 -5.89 12.66
C GLY A 72 1.41 -6.84 13.64
N ALA A 73 0.14 -6.59 13.96
CA ALA A 73 -0.64 -7.46 14.85
C ALA A 73 -0.78 -8.88 14.32
N PHE A 74 -0.95 -9.05 12.99
CA PHE A 74 -0.98 -10.35 12.34
C PHE A 74 0.35 -11.10 12.52
N ILE A 75 1.46 -10.41 12.31
CA ILE A 75 2.82 -10.97 12.43
C ILE A 75 3.10 -11.40 13.87
N ASP A 76 2.78 -10.54 14.84
CA ASP A 76 2.98 -10.83 16.25
C ASP A 76 2.14 -12.03 16.70
N ALA A 77 0.88 -12.10 16.25
CA ALA A 77 0.05 -13.26 16.51
C ALA A 77 0.64 -14.55 15.92
N ASN A 78 1.12 -14.50 14.67
CA ASN A 78 1.72 -15.64 13.99
C ASN A 78 3.03 -16.11 14.63
N ARG A 79 3.71 -15.26 15.42
CA ARG A 79 4.90 -15.61 16.21
C ARG A 79 4.56 -16.26 17.55
N VAL A 80 3.45 -15.85 18.17
CA VAL A 80 3.04 -16.31 19.51
C VAL A 80 2.23 -17.61 19.44
N THR A 81 1.37 -17.75 18.43
CA THR A 81 0.59 -18.97 18.18
C THR A 81 1.16 -19.70 16.97
N SER A 82 0.94 -21.02 16.85
CA SER A 82 1.37 -21.84 15.70
C SER A 82 0.59 -21.52 14.41
N GLY A 83 0.39 -20.24 14.09
CA GLY A 83 -0.46 -19.74 13.02
C GLY A 83 -1.36 -18.60 13.50
N ALA A 84 -1.47 -17.55 12.70
CA ALA A 84 -2.55 -16.57 12.80
C ALA A 84 -3.90 -17.22 12.42
N ASP A 85 -4.95 -16.94 13.19
CA ASP A 85 -6.27 -17.53 12.96
C ASP A 85 -6.98 -16.94 11.73
N ALA A 86 -8.09 -17.58 11.32
CA ALA A 86 -8.88 -17.14 10.17
C ALA A 86 -9.41 -15.70 10.31
N ARG A 87 -9.60 -15.22 11.55
CA ARG A 87 -10.10 -13.87 11.83
C ARG A 87 -9.01 -12.82 11.58
N GLN A 88 -7.78 -13.08 12.02
CA GLN A 88 -6.65 -12.18 11.80
C GLN A 88 -6.29 -12.07 10.32
N ARG A 89 -6.31 -13.20 9.59
CA ARG A 89 -6.17 -13.21 8.12
C ARG A 89 -7.21 -12.31 7.45
N ARG A 90 -8.47 -12.44 7.88
CA ARG A 90 -9.57 -11.63 7.36
C ARG A 90 -9.38 -10.14 7.65
N PHE A 91 -8.95 -9.77 8.85
CA PHE A 91 -8.70 -8.35 9.18
C PHE A 91 -7.63 -7.73 8.29
N LEU A 92 -6.52 -8.42 8.06
CA LEU A 92 -5.46 -7.93 7.18
C LEU A 92 -5.93 -7.81 5.73
N ALA A 93 -6.69 -8.80 5.23
CA ALA A 93 -7.27 -8.76 3.89
C ALA A 93 -8.28 -7.60 3.72
N GLU A 94 -9.11 -7.32 4.73
CA GLU A 94 -10.05 -6.20 4.69
C GLU A 94 -9.33 -4.84 4.79
N ALA A 95 -8.25 -4.76 5.57
CA ALA A 95 -7.46 -3.53 5.70
C ALA A 95 -6.83 -3.12 4.35
N VAL A 96 -6.26 -4.08 3.60
CA VAL A 96 -5.69 -3.77 2.29
C VAL A 96 -6.76 -3.36 1.29
N LEU A 97 -7.92 -4.02 1.28
CA LEU A 97 -9.05 -3.65 0.41
C LEU A 97 -9.57 -2.23 0.71
N ARG A 98 -9.70 -1.88 2.00
CA ARG A 98 -10.13 -0.54 2.41
C ARG A 98 -9.11 0.53 2.04
N PHE A 99 -7.83 0.20 2.07
CA PHE A 99 -6.76 1.10 1.67
C PHE A 99 -6.77 1.33 0.15
N THR A 100 -6.81 0.26 -0.65
CA THR A 100 -6.77 0.38 -2.12
C THR A 100 -8.01 1.07 -2.68
N ALA A 101 -9.19 0.81 -2.11
CA ALA A 101 -10.41 1.53 -2.48
C ALA A 101 -10.31 3.05 -2.21
N ARG A 102 -9.54 3.48 -1.21
CA ARG A 102 -9.33 4.91 -0.92
C ARG A 102 -8.34 5.57 -1.87
N LEU A 103 -7.49 4.82 -2.56
CA LEU A 103 -6.56 5.37 -3.54
C LEU A 103 -7.29 5.96 -4.76
N GLU A 104 -8.55 5.60 -5.00
CA GLU A 104 -9.38 6.24 -6.03
C GLU A 104 -9.58 7.75 -5.81
N ALA A 105 -9.52 8.20 -4.56
CA ALA A 105 -9.61 9.62 -4.21
C ALA A 105 -8.26 10.34 -4.21
N ALA A 106 -7.16 9.64 -4.54
CA ALA A 106 -5.83 10.21 -4.52
C ALA A 106 -5.68 11.34 -5.54
N ARG A 107 -5.03 12.41 -5.12
CA ARG A 107 -4.64 13.53 -5.98
C ARG A 107 -3.13 13.70 -5.95
N PRO A 108 -2.51 14.16 -7.04
CA PRO A 108 -1.07 14.35 -7.07
C PRO A 108 -0.65 15.47 -6.12
N SER A 109 0.37 15.18 -5.32
CA SER A 109 1.04 16.17 -4.50
C SER A 109 1.88 17.13 -5.33
N GLU A 110 2.38 18.19 -4.70
CA GLU A 110 3.37 19.07 -5.31
C GLU A 110 4.66 18.32 -5.71
N ASN A 111 5.05 17.29 -4.95
CA ASN A 111 6.21 16.49 -5.32
C ASN A 111 5.93 15.64 -6.56
N ALA A 112 4.73 15.07 -6.70
CA ALA A 112 4.33 14.35 -7.91
C ALA A 112 4.40 15.25 -9.15
N ARG A 113 3.94 16.50 -9.04
CA ARG A 113 4.06 17.50 -10.12
C ARG A 113 5.52 17.80 -10.48
N ARG A 114 6.38 18.01 -9.47
CA ARG A 114 7.81 18.30 -9.67
C ARG A 114 8.56 17.20 -10.43
N ILE A 115 8.16 15.94 -10.26
CA ILE A 115 8.77 14.80 -10.96
C ILE A 115 8.02 14.44 -12.25
N GLY A 116 7.10 15.30 -12.72
CA GLY A 116 6.43 15.15 -14.00
C GLY A 116 5.29 14.12 -14.02
N LEU A 117 4.78 13.72 -12.85
CA LEU A 117 3.63 12.81 -12.77
C LEU A 117 2.29 13.53 -12.83
N ALA A 118 2.21 14.87 -12.80
CA ALA A 118 0.94 15.59 -12.81
C ALA A 118 1.05 17.00 -13.38
#